data_AF-A0A5J5TBF3-F1
#
_entry.id   AF-A0A5J5TBF3-F1
#
_cell.length_a   1.000
_cell.length_b   1.000
_cell.length_c   1.000
_cell.angle_alpha   90.00
_cell.angle_beta   90.00
_cell.angle_gamma   90.00
#
_symmetry.space_group_name_H-M   'P 1'
#
loop_
_entity.id
_entity.type
_entity.pdbx_description
1 polymer ?
#
loop_
_entity_poly.entity_id
_entity_poly.type
_entity_poly.pdbx_seq_one_letter_code
_entity_poly.pdbx_strand_id
1 'polypeptide(L)'
;MAVSRQTDSFNEMKPLRKKSVEFLIRSSHQLRASPIVKYSALSLFADRFLPSLTTLIKTRNKIRSWLLRSMEESNLQLFSLISIWISSKIHDSRALSVKCLKSLGDEFIKDQHFTIRDFVEAEVVFLQVLNFEIGISNVAFIFLEEFFIQFKGVAKVGGLVSFEACMDMMDLLYEKEETSLLFSAPRSLAASILVASYVVTVPKQQWEFPVLPWVKFVTSYKEEDIGEKVKDILTHVFEPHS
;
A
#
# COMPACT_ATOMS: atom_id res chain seq x y z
N MET A 1 -28.00 -11.80 20.51
CA MET A 1 -26.77 -12.59 20.28
C MET A 1 -26.24 -12.49 18.83
N ALA A 2 -26.47 -11.39 18.10
CA ALA A 2 -25.94 -11.20 16.73
C ALA A 2 -24.84 -10.13 16.65
N VAL A 3 -24.75 -9.23 17.64
CA VAL A 3 -23.78 -8.12 17.67
C VAL A 3 -22.37 -8.60 18.06
N SER A 4 -22.25 -9.62 18.91
CA SER A 4 -20.93 -10.11 19.38
C SER A 4 -20.09 -10.77 18.29
N ARG A 5 -20.68 -11.60 17.43
CA ARG A 5 -19.98 -12.29 16.34
C ARG A 5 -19.50 -11.37 15.20
N GLN A 6 -20.06 -10.16 15.11
CA GLN A 6 -19.77 -9.20 14.04
C GLN A 6 -18.49 -8.40 14.33
N THR A 7 -18.23 -8.13 15.61
CA THR A 7 -16.98 -7.57 16.13
C THR A 7 -15.82 -8.57 16.09
N ASP A 8 -16.09 -9.86 16.25
CA ASP A 8 -15.04 -10.90 16.32
C ASP A 8 -14.33 -11.09 14.96
N SER A 9 -15.07 -11.19 13.84
CA SER A 9 -14.47 -11.38 12.51
C SER A 9 -13.65 -10.18 12.01
N PHE A 10 -14.00 -8.95 12.41
CA PHE A 10 -13.28 -7.74 12.00
C PHE A 10 -11.99 -7.54 12.80
N ASN A 11 -11.98 -7.93 14.08
CA ASN A 11 -10.79 -7.90 14.93
C ASN A 11 -9.79 -9.00 14.58
N GLU A 12 -10.23 -10.17 14.11
CA GLU A 12 -9.34 -11.25 13.65
C GLU A 12 -8.60 -10.92 12.34
N MET A 13 -9.19 -10.11 11.45
CA MET A 13 -8.55 -9.73 10.18
C MET A 13 -7.48 -8.64 10.33
N LYS A 14 -7.48 -7.85 11.40
CA LYS A 14 -6.51 -6.76 11.60
C LYS A 14 -5.06 -7.28 11.74
N PRO A 15 -4.76 -8.27 12.61
CA PRO A 15 -3.43 -8.88 12.68
C PRO A 15 -2.99 -9.49 11.36
N LEU A 16 -3.90 -10.18 10.66
CA LEU A 16 -3.61 -10.84 9.39
C LEU A 16 -3.34 -9.84 8.26
N ARG A 17 -4.07 -8.72 8.22
CA ARG A 17 -3.80 -7.60 7.32
C ARG A 17 -2.39 -7.07 7.54
N LYS A 18 -2.04 -6.72 8.77
CA LYS A 18 -0.72 -6.15 9.09
C LYS A 18 0.40 -7.09 8.62
N LYS A 19 0.36 -8.36 9.03
CA LYS A 19 1.35 -9.37 8.62
C LYS A 19 1.46 -9.55 7.11
N SER A 20 0.33 -9.56 6.41
CA SER A 20 0.33 -9.73 4.95
C SER A 20 0.83 -8.48 4.19
N VAL A 21 0.62 -7.28 4.74
CA VAL A 21 1.20 -6.03 4.24
C VAL A 21 2.71 -5.98 4.47
N GLU A 22 3.17 -6.27 5.68
CA GLU A 22 4.62 -6.37 5.99
C GLU A 22 5.31 -7.39 5.08
N PHE A 23 4.67 -8.54 4.89
CA PHE A 23 5.14 -9.56 3.97
C PHE A 23 5.19 -9.06 2.52
N LEU A 24 4.20 -8.28 2.06
CA LEU A 24 4.18 -7.68 0.72
C LEU A 24 5.35 -6.69 0.54
N ILE A 25 5.57 -5.80 1.51
CA ILE A 25 6.66 -4.82 1.52
C ILE A 25 8.01 -5.54 1.43
N ARG A 26 8.24 -6.52 2.31
CA ARG A 26 9.45 -7.36 2.31
C ARG A 26 9.63 -8.10 0.98
N SER A 27 8.58 -8.72 0.47
CA SER A 27 8.62 -9.48 -0.78
C SER A 27 8.94 -8.61 -1.98
N SER A 28 8.39 -7.39 -2.02
CA SER A 28 8.70 -6.41 -3.06
C SER A 28 10.19 -6.06 -3.08
N HIS A 29 10.80 -5.90 -1.90
CA HIS A 29 12.24 -5.67 -1.78
C HIS A 29 13.05 -6.89 -2.27
N GLN A 30 12.71 -8.11 -1.84
CA GLN A 30 13.40 -9.33 -2.27
C GLN A 30 13.31 -9.56 -3.80
N LEU A 31 12.16 -9.23 -4.39
CA LEU A 31 11.93 -9.30 -5.83
C LEU A 31 12.56 -8.14 -6.60
N ARG A 32 13.14 -7.15 -5.89
CA ARG A 32 13.66 -5.90 -6.45
C ARG A 32 12.64 -5.18 -7.32
N ALA A 33 11.38 -5.20 -6.88
CA ALA A 33 10.30 -4.50 -7.54
C ALA A 33 10.56 -2.98 -7.51
N SER A 34 10.24 -2.30 -8.60
CA SER A 34 10.30 -0.84 -8.64
C SER A 34 9.28 -0.24 -7.63
N PRO A 35 9.51 0.98 -7.12
CA PRO A 35 8.58 1.63 -6.20
C PRO A 35 7.14 1.67 -6.72
N ILE A 36 6.95 2.00 -8.00
CA ILE A 36 5.62 2.00 -8.61
C ILE A 36 4.95 0.62 -8.58
N VAL A 37 5.70 -0.46 -8.84
CA VAL A 37 5.17 -1.83 -8.73
C VAL A 37 4.75 -2.14 -7.30
N LYS A 38 5.60 -1.80 -6.31
CA LYS A 38 5.32 -2.03 -4.89
C LYS A 38 4.05 -1.30 -4.43
N TYR A 39 3.95 0.01 -4.68
CA TYR A 39 2.81 0.79 -4.18
C TYR A 39 1.51 0.53 -4.96
N SER A 40 1.58 0.21 -6.24
CA SER A 40 0.41 -0.29 -6.98
C SER A 40 -0.05 -1.66 -6.44
N ALA A 41 0.88 -2.54 -6.07
CA ALA A 41 0.55 -3.82 -5.45
C ALA A 41 -0.09 -3.64 -4.07
N LEU A 42 0.47 -2.76 -3.22
CA LEU A 42 -0.11 -2.39 -1.93
C LEU A 42 -1.53 -1.84 -2.10
N SER A 43 -1.76 -0.98 -3.09
CA SER A 43 -3.10 -0.44 -3.33
C SER A 43 -4.08 -1.51 -3.82
N LEU A 44 -3.67 -2.36 -4.77
CA LEU A 44 -4.50 -3.48 -5.23
C LEU A 44 -4.84 -4.44 -4.07
N PHE A 45 -3.87 -4.72 -3.20
CA PHE A 45 -4.03 -5.68 -2.11
C PHE A 45 -4.78 -5.07 -0.91
N ALA A 46 -4.19 -4.07 -0.26
CA ALA A 46 -4.64 -3.57 1.03
C ALA A 46 -5.86 -2.64 0.92
N ASP A 47 -5.94 -1.84 -0.14
CA ASP A 47 -7.00 -0.83 -0.28
C ASP A 47 -8.23 -1.40 -0.97
N ARG A 48 -8.06 -2.47 -1.76
CA ARG A 48 -9.09 -2.97 -2.68
C ARG A 48 -9.41 -4.44 -2.46
N PHE A 49 -8.43 -5.33 -2.53
CA PHE A 49 -8.67 -6.77 -2.42
C PHE A 49 -9.13 -7.17 -1.02
N LEU A 50 -8.45 -6.72 0.04
CA LEU A 50 -8.82 -7.06 1.42
C LEU A 50 -10.23 -6.56 1.81
N PRO A 51 -10.63 -5.30 1.52
CA PRO A 51 -12.00 -4.85 1.77
C PRO A 51 -13.07 -5.60 0.97
N SER A 52 -12.81 -5.86 -0.32
CA SER A 52 -13.72 -6.64 -1.18
C SER A 52 -13.88 -8.07 -0.70
N LEU A 53 -12.77 -8.71 -0.31
CA LEU A 53 -12.77 -10.04 0.25
C LEU A 53 -13.54 -10.12 1.57
N THR A 54 -13.33 -9.15 2.46
CA THR A 54 -14.09 -9.04 3.72
C THR A 54 -15.60 -8.97 3.46
N THR A 55 -16.00 -8.18 2.47
CA THR A 55 -17.41 -8.04 2.06
C THR A 55 -17.96 -9.34 1.47
N LEU A 56 -17.16 -10.04 0.66
CA LEU A 56 -17.52 -11.32 0.04
C LEU A 56 -17.72 -12.43 1.08
N ILE A 57 -16.84 -12.50 2.09
CA ILE A 57 -16.96 -13.45 3.21
C ILE A 57 -18.22 -13.17 4.02
N LYS A 58 -18.50 -11.89 4.33
CA LYS A 58 -19.69 -11.47 5.09
C LYS A 58 -21.00 -11.80 4.37
N THR A 59 -21.04 -11.63 3.05
CA THR A 59 -22.25 -11.89 2.25
C THR A 59 -22.53 -13.39 2.05
N ARG A 60 -21.64 -14.29 2.50
CA ARG A 60 -21.75 -15.76 2.31
C ARG A 60 -22.10 -16.15 0.88
N ASN A 61 -21.69 -15.33 -0.09
CA ASN A 61 -21.81 -15.70 -1.50
C ASN A 61 -21.05 -16.99 -1.73
N LYS A 62 -21.45 -17.78 -2.74
CA LYS A 62 -20.82 -19.07 -3.07
C LYS A 62 -19.32 -18.87 -3.37
N ILE A 63 -18.48 -18.94 -2.34
CA ILE A 63 -17.03 -18.95 -2.45
C ILE A 63 -16.65 -20.26 -3.13
N ARG A 64 -16.37 -20.20 -4.43
CA ARG A 64 -16.13 -21.41 -5.24
C ARG A 64 -14.69 -21.91 -5.08
N SER A 65 -13.71 -21.01 -5.15
CA SER A 65 -12.28 -21.38 -5.04
C SER A 65 -11.92 -21.78 -3.61
N TRP A 66 -11.14 -22.84 -3.51
CA TRP A 66 -10.63 -23.36 -2.24
C TRP A 66 -9.65 -22.39 -1.56
N LEU A 67 -8.95 -21.56 -2.34
CA LEU A 67 -8.03 -20.52 -1.86
C LEU A 67 -8.70 -19.47 -0.97
N LEU A 68 -10.03 -19.34 -1.07
CA LEU A 68 -10.84 -18.41 -0.29
C LEU A 68 -11.67 -19.12 0.80
N ARG A 69 -11.60 -20.46 0.91
CA ARG A 69 -12.40 -21.23 1.89
C ARG A 69 -11.78 -21.25 3.28
N SER A 70 -10.46 -21.30 3.36
CA SER A 70 -9.69 -21.09 4.59
C SER A 70 -8.84 -19.85 4.36
N MET A 71 -9.19 -18.73 5.00
CA MET A 71 -8.45 -17.47 4.86
C MET A 71 -7.35 -17.39 5.91
N GLU A 72 -6.34 -18.25 5.76
CA GLU A 72 -5.19 -18.30 6.64
C GLU A 72 -4.12 -17.27 6.24
N GLU A 73 -3.11 -17.11 7.09
CA GLU A 73 -1.99 -16.22 6.84
C GLU A 73 -1.27 -16.57 5.52
N SER A 74 -1.07 -17.87 5.24
CA SER A 74 -0.47 -18.39 4.01
C SER A 74 -1.24 -17.98 2.75
N ASN A 75 -2.58 -18.01 2.78
CA ASN A 75 -3.43 -17.58 1.66
C ASN A 75 -3.26 -16.08 1.39
N LEU A 76 -3.23 -15.26 2.45
CA LEU A 76 -3.02 -13.81 2.32
C LEU A 76 -1.61 -13.47 1.83
N GLN A 77 -0.60 -14.22 2.27
CA GLN A 77 0.76 -14.12 1.74
C GLN A 77 0.82 -14.52 0.26
N LEU A 78 0.10 -15.57 -0.16
CA LEU A 78 -0.02 -15.89 -1.59
C LEU A 78 -0.64 -14.72 -2.36
N PHE A 79 -1.78 -14.19 -1.90
CA PHE A 79 -2.46 -13.08 -2.59
C PHE A 79 -1.64 -11.79 -2.60
N SER A 80 -0.81 -11.53 -1.59
CA SER A 80 0.11 -10.41 -1.63
C SER A 80 1.21 -10.60 -2.69
N LEU A 81 1.77 -11.80 -2.86
CA LEU A 81 2.66 -12.10 -3.99
C LEU A 81 1.95 -11.92 -5.34
N ILE A 82 0.69 -12.36 -5.45
CA ILE A 82 -0.12 -12.17 -6.66
C ILE A 82 -0.34 -10.69 -6.96
N SER A 83 -0.58 -9.86 -5.95
CA SER A 83 -0.71 -8.41 -6.15
C SER A 83 0.57 -7.78 -6.72
N ILE A 84 1.76 -8.21 -6.25
CA ILE A 84 3.05 -7.79 -6.81
C ILE A 84 3.19 -8.28 -8.25
N TRP A 85 2.78 -9.53 -8.52
CA TRP A 85 2.85 -10.09 -9.86
C TRP A 85 2.00 -9.32 -10.87
N ILE A 86 0.73 -9.07 -10.54
CA ILE A 86 -0.19 -8.28 -11.37
C ILE A 86 0.37 -6.88 -11.58
N SER A 87 0.83 -6.23 -10.51
CA SER A 87 1.43 -4.90 -10.59
C SER A 87 2.65 -4.85 -11.52
N SER A 88 3.53 -5.86 -11.47
CA SER A 88 4.67 -5.97 -12.38
C SER A 88 4.24 -6.13 -13.85
N LYS A 89 3.11 -6.80 -14.12
CA LYS A 89 2.56 -6.91 -15.49
C LYS A 89 2.00 -5.59 -16.01
N ILE A 90 1.57 -4.69 -15.12
CA ILE A 90 1.02 -3.38 -15.47
C ILE A 90 2.16 -2.40 -15.80
N HIS A 91 3.23 -2.42 -15.01
CA HIS A 91 4.25 -1.38 -15.04
C HIS A 91 5.56 -1.76 -15.72
N ASP A 92 5.99 -3.01 -15.60
CA ASP A 92 7.30 -3.41 -16.11
C ASP A 92 7.20 -3.84 -17.58
N SER A 93 8.21 -3.50 -18.37
CA SER A 93 8.36 -4.00 -19.74
C SER A 93 8.51 -5.53 -19.78
N ARG A 94 9.10 -6.10 -18.72
CA ARG A 94 9.19 -7.54 -18.49
C ARG A 94 8.72 -7.87 -17.08
N ALA A 95 7.48 -8.31 -16.99
CA ALA A 95 6.87 -8.74 -15.74
C ALA A 95 7.67 -9.84 -15.02
N LEU A 96 7.50 -9.90 -13.70
CA LEU A 96 8.06 -10.97 -12.88
C LEU A 96 7.54 -12.33 -13.35
N SER A 97 8.41 -13.34 -13.32
CA SER A 97 8.01 -14.70 -13.68
C SER A 97 7.31 -15.38 -12.51
N VAL A 98 6.31 -16.21 -12.80
CA VAL A 98 5.64 -17.04 -11.78
C VAL A 98 6.64 -17.93 -11.02
N LYS A 99 7.75 -18.32 -11.65
CA LYS A 99 8.82 -19.11 -11.01
C LYS A 99 9.54 -18.33 -9.91
N CYS A 100 9.78 -17.04 -10.11
CA CYS A 100 10.39 -16.18 -9.09
C CYS A 100 9.46 -16.02 -7.88
N LEU A 101 8.18 -15.75 -8.13
CA LEU A 101 7.16 -15.65 -7.08
C LEU A 101 7.00 -16.96 -6.31
N LYS A 102 6.98 -18.09 -7.03
CA LYS A 102 6.94 -19.42 -6.46
C LYS A 102 8.15 -19.71 -5.57
N SER A 103 9.36 -19.41 -6.04
CA SER A 103 10.59 -19.60 -5.26
C SER A 103 10.57 -18.79 -3.97
N LEU A 104 10.09 -17.54 -4.03
CA LEU A 104 9.95 -16.69 -2.85
C LEU A 104 8.87 -17.23 -1.89
N GLY A 105 7.75 -17.69 -2.44
CA GLY A 105 6.70 -18.36 -1.67
C GLY A 105 7.21 -19.60 -0.93
N ASP A 106 8.02 -20.43 -1.59
CA ASP A 106 8.63 -21.63 -0.98
C ASP A 106 9.60 -21.31 0.15
N GLU A 107 10.26 -20.15 0.10
CA GLU A 107 11.21 -19.71 1.12
C GLU A 107 10.49 -19.16 2.37
N PHE A 108 9.43 -18.37 2.18
CA PHE A 108 8.83 -17.59 3.27
C PHE A 108 7.46 -18.07 3.75
N ILE A 109 6.68 -18.77 2.93
CA ILE A 109 5.36 -19.31 3.31
C ILE A 109 5.56 -20.73 3.84
N LYS A 110 5.54 -20.88 5.17
CA LYS A 110 5.91 -22.15 5.83
C LYS A 110 4.75 -23.11 6.02
N ASP A 111 3.55 -22.59 6.20
CA ASP A 111 2.39 -23.40 6.62
C ASP A 111 1.72 -24.12 5.44
N GLN A 112 2.04 -23.72 4.21
CA GLN A 112 1.43 -24.29 3.02
C GLN A 112 2.35 -24.22 1.79
N HIS A 113 2.47 -25.34 1.08
CA HIS A 113 3.19 -25.40 -0.19
C HIS A 113 2.24 -25.18 -1.37
N PHE A 114 2.30 -23.99 -1.95
CA PHE A 114 1.58 -23.68 -3.18
C PHE A 114 2.35 -24.16 -4.40
N THR A 115 1.67 -24.71 -5.40
CA THR A 115 2.20 -25.09 -6.71
C THR A 115 2.14 -23.92 -7.69
N ILE A 116 2.83 -24.00 -8.85
CA ILE A 116 2.71 -22.99 -9.90
C ILE A 116 1.25 -22.82 -10.37
N ARG A 117 0.48 -23.92 -10.39
CA ARG A 117 -0.95 -23.88 -10.74
C ARG A 117 -1.74 -23.03 -9.75
N ASP A 118 -1.43 -23.13 -8.47
CA ASP A 118 -2.11 -22.36 -7.42
C ASP A 118 -1.84 -20.86 -7.55
N PHE A 119 -0.63 -20.46 -7.97
CA PHE A 119 -0.34 -19.04 -8.28
C PHE A 119 -1.19 -18.53 -9.46
N VAL A 120 -1.34 -19.34 -10.51
CA VAL A 120 -2.17 -18.95 -11.68
C VAL A 120 -3.66 -18.93 -11.29
N GLU A 121 -4.14 -19.87 -10.48
CA GLU A 121 -5.50 -19.86 -9.96
C GLU A 121 -5.72 -18.62 -9.06
N ALA A 122 -4.77 -18.33 -8.17
CA ALA A 122 -4.83 -17.20 -7.26
C ALA A 122 -4.86 -15.86 -8.02
N GLU A 123 -4.13 -15.73 -9.14
CA GLU A 123 -4.26 -14.57 -10.03
C GLU A 123 -5.70 -14.39 -10.53
N VAL A 124 -6.32 -15.44 -11.06
CA VAL A 124 -7.69 -15.37 -11.56
C VAL A 124 -8.66 -15.02 -10.44
N VAL A 125 -8.52 -15.65 -9.27
CA VAL A 125 -9.34 -15.37 -8.10
C VAL A 125 -9.17 -13.93 -7.62
N PHE A 126 -7.94 -13.43 -7.58
CA PHE A 126 -7.64 -12.06 -7.18
C PHE A 126 -8.35 -11.05 -8.09
N LEU A 127 -8.23 -11.23 -9.41
CA LEU A 127 -8.91 -10.40 -10.39
C LEU A 127 -10.43 -10.49 -10.26
N GLN A 128 -11.00 -11.67 -10.03
CA GLN A 128 -12.44 -11.84 -9.82
C GLN A 128 -12.94 -11.11 -8.57
N VAL A 129 -12.20 -11.16 -7.46
CA VAL A 129 -12.54 -10.42 -6.23
C VAL A 129 -12.53 -8.91 -6.48
N LEU A 130 -11.64 -8.43 -7.34
CA LEU A 130 -11.59 -7.03 -7.77
C LEU A 130 -12.54 -6.68 -8.92
N ASN A 131 -13.39 -7.60 -9.36
CA ASN A 131 -14.25 -7.42 -10.54
C ASN A 131 -13.46 -6.98 -11.79
N PHE A 132 -12.21 -7.44 -11.92
CA PHE A 132 -11.25 -7.09 -12.96
C PHE A 132 -10.89 -5.60 -13.06
N GLU A 133 -11.29 -4.79 -12.07
CA GLU A 133 -10.91 -3.40 -12.00
C GLU A 133 -9.46 -3.35 -11.47
N ILE A 134 -8.47 -3.21 -12.35
CA ILE A 134 -7.05 -3.11 -11.96
C ILE A 134 -6.45 -1.74 -12.28
N GLY A 135 -7.31 -0.72 -12.44
CA GLY A 135 -6.88 0.65 -12.66
C GLY A 135 -5.99 1.17 -11.52
N ILE A 136 -4.90 1.83 -11.90
CA ILE A 136 -3.83 2.31 -11.00
C ILE A 136 -3.76 3.85 -10.93
N SER A 137 -4.65 4.57 -11.60
CA SER A 137 -4.60 6.04 -11.69
C SER A 137 -4.80 6.78 -10.36
N ASN A 138 -5.27 6.08 -9.33
CA ASN A 138 -5.51 6.61 -7.98
C ASN A 138 -4.54 6.04 -6.93
N VAL A 139 -3.34 5.64 -7.34
CA VAL A 139 -2.30 5.21 -6.40
C VAL A 139 -1.58 6.44 -5.85
N ALA A 140 -1.52 6.61 -4.52
CA ALA A 140 -0.92 7.77 -3.86
C ALA A 140 0.55 8.00 -4.28
N PHE A 141 1.30 6.92 -4.51
CA PHE A 141 2.69 7.00 -4.95
C PHE A 141 2.87 7.76 -6.28
N ILE A 142 1.93 7.62 -7.23
CA ILE A 142 2.03 8.31 -8.52
C ILE A 142 1.98 9.83 -8.30
N PHE A 143 1.05 10.30 -7.48
CA PHE A 143 0.97 11.72 -7.13
C PHE A 143 2.18 12.18 -6.32
N LEU A 144 2.71 11.33 -5.44
CA LEU A 144 3.89 11.65 -4.64
C LEU A 144 5.12 11.85 -5.53
N GLU A 145 5.36 10.93 -6.47
CA GLU A 145 6.46 11.03 -7.43
C GLU A 145 6.32 12.27 -8.30
N GLU A 146 5.12 12.56 -8.80
CA GLU A 146 4.82 13.77 -9.56
C GLU A 146 5.13 15.04 -8.75
N PHE A 147 4.60 15.15 -7.53
CA PHE A 147 4.85 16.30 -6.67
C PHE A 147 6.31 16.44 -6.28
N PHE A 148 7.01 15.32 -6.04
CA PHE A 148 8.42 15.34 -5.71
C PHE A 148 9.27 15.89 -6.87
N ILE A 149 9.01 15.46 -8.10
CA ILE A 149 9.69 15.95 -9.30
C ILE A 149 9.38 17.44 -9.51
N GLN A 150 8.10 17.84 -9.41
CA GLN A 150 7.71 19.24 -9.53
C GLN A 150 8.37 20.11 -8.47
N PHE A 151 8.40 19.64 -7.21
CA PHE A 151 8.98 20.39 -6.10
C PHE A 151 10.47 20.66 -6.31
N LYS A 152 11.22 19.64 -6.74
CA LYS A 152 12.62 19.77 -7.13
C LYS A 152 12.84 20.76 -8.27
N GLY A 153 11.88 20.85 -9.20
CA GLY A 153 11.92 21.79 -10.31
C GLY A 153 11.68 23.25 -9.90
N VAL A 154 10.85 23.50 -8.88
CA VAL A 154 10.45 24.86 -8.48
C VAL A 154 11.26 25.44 -7.31
N ALA A 155 11.92 24.61 -6.52
CA ALA A 155 12.63 25.04 -5.32
C ALA A 155 13.98 24.32 -5.14
N LYS A 156 15.05 25.09 -4.91
CA LYS A 156 16.40 24.52 -4.60
C LYS A 156 16.36 23.61 -3.38
N VAL A 157 15.59 23.98 -2.36
CA VAL A 157 15.40 23.18 -1.14
C VAL A 157 14.70 21.85 -1.41
N GLY A 158 13.99 21.70 -2.53
CA GLY A 158 13.44 20.42 -2.97
C GLY A 158 14.53 19.37 -3.25
N GLY A 159 15.75 19.81 -3.56
CA GLY A 159 16.93 18.94 -3.67
C GLY A 159 17.33 18.25 -2.35
N LEU A 160 16.92 18.81 -1.21
CA LEU A 160 17.24 18.31 0.13
C LEU A 160 16.19 17.34 0.67
N VAL A 161 15.00 17.31 0.07
CA VAL A 161 13.97 16.35 0.47
C VAL A 161 14.38 14.96 0.03
N SER A 162 14.42 14.03 1.00
CA SER A 162 14.73 12.63 0.70
C SER A 162 13.49 11.93 0.12
N PHE A 163 13.64 11.38 -1.08
CA PHE A 163 12.60 10.54 -1.68
C PHE A 163 12.41 9.23 -0.92
N GLU A 164 13.51 8.69 -0.38
CA GLU A 164 13.50 7.50 0.47
C GLU A 164 12.69 7.74 1.73
N ALA A 165 12.84 8.90 2.38
CA ALA A 165 12.02 9.24 3.55
C ALA A 165 10.53 9.32 3.21
N CYS A 166 10.16 9.76 2.00
CA CYS A 166 8.76 9.71 1.55
C CYS A 166 8.26 8.27 1.42
N MET A 167 9.09 7.37 0.87
CA MET A 167 8.76 5.94 0.72
C MET A 167 8.65 5.24 2.08
N ASP A 168 9.57 5.52 3.01
CA ASP A 168 9.55 4.98 4.37
C ASP A 168 8.27 5.41 5.11
N MET A 169 7.86 6.67 4.94
CA MET A 169 6.58 7.15 5.47
C MET A 169 5.39 6.40 4.82
N MET A 170 5.40 6.18 3.51
CA MET A 170 4.34 5.40 2.85
C MET A 170 4.27 3.96 3.38
N ASP A 171 5.41 3.30 3.55
CA ASP A 171 5.48 1.94 4.10
C ASP A 171 4.88 1.86 5.50
N LEU A 172 5.31 2.79 6.36
CA LEU A 172 4.82 2.91 7.73
C LEU A 172 3.30 3.10 7.77
N LEU A 173 2.75 3.95 6.91
CA LEU A 173 1.31 4.21 6.85
C LEU A 173 0.53 2.97 6.38
N TYR A 174 1.04 2.22 5.41
CA TYR A 174 0.43 0.96 4.98
C TYR A 174 0.40 -0.09 6.12
N GLU A 175 1.47 -0.17 6.91
CA GLU A 175 1.59 -1.09 8.06
C GLU A 175 0.69 -0.69 9.25
N LYS A 176 0.63 0.60 9.59
CA LYS A 176 -0.05 1.09 10.81
C LYS A 176 -1.54 1.35 10.65
N GLU A 177 -2.00 1.78 9.47
CA GLU A 177 -3.35 2.32 9.35
C GLU A 177 -4.40 1.33 8.82
N GLU A 178 -5.65 1.55 9.23
CA GLU A 178 -6.80 1.12 8.45
C GLU A 178 -6.82 1.92 7.14
N THR A 179 -6.22 1.34 6.09
CA THR A 179 -5.99 1.94 4.76
C THR A 179 -7.17 2.69 4.17
N SER A 180 -8.41 2.42 4.60
CA SER A 180 -9.60 3.03 4.02
C SER A 180 -9.71 4.55 4.21
N LEU A 181 -9.19 5.15 5.29
CA LEU A 181 -9.42 6.58 5.55
C LEU A 181 -8.37 7.48 4.93
N LEU A 182 -7.07 7.26 5.15
CA LEU A 182 -6.05 8.13 4.56
C LEU A 182 -5.87 7.93 3.05
N PHE A 183 -6.02 6.70 2.55
CA PHE A 183 -5.89 6.42 1.12
C PHE A 183 -7.18 6.73 0.32
N SER A 184 -8.26 7.17 0.97
CA SER A 184 -9.47 7.65 0.27
C SER A 184 -9.23 8.91 -0.58
N ALA A 185 -8.19 9.69 -0.24
CA ALA A 185 -7.77 10.87 -0.98
C ALA A 185 -6.27 10.78 -1.35
N PRO A 186 -5.90 9.96 -2.36
CA PRO A 186 -4.49 9.65 -2.68
C PRO A 186 -3.63 10.88 -2.97
N ARG A 187 -4.20 11.89 -3.64
CA ARG A 187 -3.52 13.16 -3.96
C ARG A 187 -3.24 14.00 -2.71
N SER A 188 -4.20 14.05 -1.78
CA SER A 188 -4.03 14.73 -0.48
C SER A 188 -2.96 14.02 0.35
N LEU A 189 -3.03 12.69 0.43
CA LEU A 189 -2.05 11.88 1.15
C LEU A 189 -0.64 12.07 0.61
N ALA A 190 -0.46 11.99 -0.71
CA ALA A 190 0.82 12.22 -1.37
C ALA A 190 1.43 13.58 -1.02
N ALA A 191 0.62 14.64 -1.06
CA ALA A 191 1.08 15.97 -0.72
C ALA A 191 1.44 16.09 0.78
N SER A 192 0.64 15.51 1.67
CA SER A 192 0.95 15.46 3.10
C SER A 192 2.23 14.70 3.40
N ILE A 193 2.49 13.57 2.73
CA ILE A 193 3.74 12.81 2.87
C ILE A 193 4.93 13.64 2.40
N LEU A 194 4.82 14.35 1.27
CA LEU A 194 5.88 15.22 0.79
C LEU A 194 6.19 16.35 1.79
N VAL A 195 5.17 16.98 2.37
CA VAL A 195 5.33 18.02 3.40
C VAL A 195 5.95 17.44 4.69
N ALA A 196 5.50 16.27 5.13
CA ALA A 196 6.07 15.60 6.29
C ALA A 196 7.55 15.27 6.06
N SER A 197 7.90 14.73 4.90
CA SER A 197 9.29 14.45 4.51
C SER A 197 10.13 15.72 4.47
N TYR A 198 9.60 16.82 3.92
CA TYR A 198 10.26 18.13 3.96
C TYR A 198 10.57 18.58 5.40
N VAL A 199 9.59 18.48 6.30
CA VAL A 199 9.75 18.84 7.71
C VAL A 199 10.80 17.99 8.42
N VAL A 200 10.90 16.69 8.08
CA VAL A 200 11.85 15.77 8.72
C VAL A 200 13.26 15.90 8.15
N THR A 201 13.40 16.11 6.85
CA THR A 201 14.68 15.97 6.13
C THR A 201 15.38 17.29 5.85
N VAL A 202 14.64 18.40 5.74
CA VAL A 202 15.21 19.71 5.43
C VAL A 202 15.60 20.43 6.72
N PRO A 203 16.85 20.91 6.87
CA PRO A 203 17.27 21.68 8.03
C PRO A 203 16.41 22.94 8.21
N LYS A 204 15.99 23.22 9.44
CA LYS A 204 15.11 24.36 9.76
C LYS A 204 15.65 25.71 9.29
N GLN A 205 16.98 25.87 9.23
CA GLN A 205 17.64 27.08 8.73
C GLN A 205 17.39 27.34 7.24
N GLN A 206 16.99 26.31 6.49
CA GLN A 206 16.74 26.35 5.05
C GLN A 206 15.24 26.31 4.73
N TRP A 207 14.37 26.55 5.71
CA TRP A 207 12.91 26.59 5.51
C TRP A 207 12.45 27.92 4.90
N GLU A 208 13.01 28.27 3.76
CA GLU A 208 12.69 29.53 3.06
C GLU A 208 11.52 29.36 2.08
N PHE A 209 11.22 28.13 1.67
CA PHE A 209 10.17 27.86 0.70
C PHE A 209 8.79 27.67 1.37
N PRO A 210 7.73 28.33 0.87
CA PRO A 210 6.37 28.20 1.42
C PRO A 210 5.71 26.89 0.96
N VAL A 211 6.10 25.77 1.55
CA VAL A 211 5.67 24.41 1.11
C VAL A 211 4.16 24.20 1.21
N LEU A 212 3.50 24.69 2.26
CA LEU A 212 2.05 24.55 2.43
C LEU A 212 1.26 25.37 1.39
N PRO A 213 1.55 26.67 1.17
CA PRO A 213 0.94 27.42 0.06
C PRO A 213 1.19 26.79 -1.31
N TRP A 214 2.38 26.25 -1.56
CA TRP A 214 2.67 25.57 -2.82
C TRP A 214 1.84 24.28 -2.99
N VAL A 215 1.71 23.46 -1.94
CA VAL A 215 0.84 22.27 -1.97
C VAL A 215 -0.60 22.65 -2.24
N LYS A 216 -1.13 23.69 -1.58
CA LYS A 216 -2.48 24.21 -1.86
C LYS A 216 -2.63 24.62 -3.32
N PHE A 217 -1.63 25.29 -3.89
CA PHE A 217 -1.65 25.67 -5.30
C PHE A 217 -1.72 24.46 -6.25
N VAL A 218 -0.89 23.42 -6.03
CA VAL A 218 -0.84 22.25 -6.95
C VAL A 218 -1.93 21.21 -6.71
N THR A 219 -2.59 21.24 -5.55
CA THR A 219 -3.60 20.24 -5.18
C THR A 219 -5.00 20.78 -4.94
N SER A 220 -5.16 22.09 -4.73
CA SER A 220 -6.39 22.74 -4.29
C SER A 220 -6.90 22.32 -2.89
N TYR A 221 -6.16 21.51 -2.13
CA TYR A 221 -6.48 21.23 -0.73
C TYR A 221 -6.15 22.44 0.16
N LYS A 222 -6.92 22.61 1.23
CA LYS A 222 -6.67 23.67 2.20
C LYS A 222 -5.39 23.37 2.99
N GLU A 223 -4.68 24.41 3.38
CA GLU A 223 -3.42 24.26 4.14
C GLU A 223 -3.68 23.64 5.51
N GLU A 224 -4.82 23.95 6.12
CA GLU A 224 -5.25 23.39 7.41
C GLU A 224 -5.45 21.88 7.31
N ASP A 225 -6.20 21.41 6.30
CA ASP A 225 -6.47 19.98 6.09
C ASP A 225 -5.18 19.19 5.83
N ILE A 226 -4.25 19.75 5.06
CA ILE A 226 -2.93 19.15 4.81
C ILE A 226 -2.11 19.14 6.11
N GLY A 227 -2.13 20.23 6.86
CA GLY A 227 -1.41 20.37 8.13
C GLY A 227 -1.87 19.38 9.19
N GLU A 228 -3.17 19.08 9.26
CA GLU A 228 -3.72 18.03 10.14
C GLU A 228 -3.18 16.65 9.76
N LYS A 229 -3.30 16.27 8.48
CA LYS A 229 -2.74 15.00 8.00
C LYS A 229 -1.24 14.87 8.21
N VAL A 230 -0.48 15.95 8.04
CA VAL A 230 0.97 15.97 8.33
C VAL A 230 1.24 15.68 9.80
N LYS A 231 0.47 16.27 10.72
CA LYS A 231 0.61 15.98 12.16
C LYS A 231 0.31 14.52 12.46
N ASP A 232 -0.72 13.94 11.85
CA ASP A 232 -1.07 12.53 12.02
C ASP A 232 0.06 11.61 11.54
N ILE A 233 0.57 11.86 10.32
CA ILE A 233 1.71 11.12 9.76
C ILE A 233 2.93 11.22 10.68
N LEU A 234 3.29 12.44 11.12
CA LEU A 234 4.45 12.63 11.98
C LEU A 234 4.26 11.98 13.35
N THR A 235 3.04 11.94 13.88
CA THR A 235 2.74 11.21 15.11
C THR A 235 3.07 9.73 14.94
N HIS A 236 2.66 9.12 13.82
CA HIS A 236 3.01 7.74 13.53
C HIS A 236 4.50 7.52 13.30
N VAL A 237 5.21 8.47 12.67
CA VAL A 237 6.66 8.38 12.44
C VAL A 237 7.44 8.46 13.76
N PHE A 238 7.02 9.30 14.69
CA PHE A 238 7.73 9.52 15.97
C PHE A 238 7.17 8.74 17.15
N GLU A 239 6.11 7.95 16.96
CA GLU A 239 5.57 7.05 17.98
C GLU A 239 6.67 6.08 18.47
N PRO A 240 6.94 6.02 19.78
CA PRO A 240 7.89 5.06 20.33
C PRO A 240 7.37 3.65 20.07
N HIS A 241 8.21 2.82 19.47
CA HIS A 241 7.90 1.43 19.18
C HIS A 241 7.90 0.69 20.53
N SER A 242 6.70 0.48 21.10
CA SER A 242 6.50 -0.35 22.30
C SER A 242 6.58 -1.83 21.95
#